data_AF-A0A1F7QKF7-F1
#
_entry.id   AF-A0A1F7QKF7-F1
#
_cell.length_a   1.000
_cell.length_b   1.000
_cell.length_c   1.000
_cell.angle_alpha   90.00
_cell.angle_beta   90.00
_cell.angle_gamma   90.00
#
_symmetry.space_group_name_H-M   'P 1'
#
loop_
_entity.id
_entity.type
_entity.pdbx_description
1 polymer ?
#
loop_
_entity_poly.entity_id
_entity_poly.type
_entity_poly.pdbx_seq_one_letter_code
_entity_poly.pdbx_strand_id
1 'polypeptide(L)' 'MGARRRFPDRRRRRRGRAPEDEEVWILEGELLDLGKRQTFTAGMYACRPPGMPHGPYRVPTACTTLEIRYRK' A
#
# COMPACT_ATOMS: atom_id res chain seq x y z
N MET A 1 -5.60 -14.69 2.19
CA MET A 1 -6.84 -14.25 1.49
C MET A 1 -6.61 -12.88 0.88
N GLY A 2 -7.01 -12.65 -0.38
CA GLY A 2 -6.85 -11.36 -1.06
C GLY A 2 -8.03 -10.42 -0.80
N ALA A 3 -7.76 -9.14 -0.53
CA ALA A 3 -8.76 -8.11 -0.30
C ALA A 3 -8.46 -6.88 -1.16
N ARG A 4 -9.49 -6.35 -1.83
CA ARG A 4 -9.40 -5.02 -2.44
C ARG A 4 -9.54 -3.96 -1.36
N ARG A 5 -8.64 -2.98 -1.36
CA ARG A 5 -8.68 -1.84 -0.45
C ARG A 5 -8.72 -0.55 -1.23
N ARG A 6 -9.67 0.32 -0.88
CA ARG A 6 -9.78 1.66 -1.46
C ARG A 6 -9.32 2.72 -0.48
N PHE A 7 -8.41 3.57 -0.92
CA PHE A 7 -8.03 4.80 -0.26
C PHE A 7 -8.75 5.97 -0.96
N PRO A 8 -9.56 6.76 -0.22
CA PRO A 8 -10.21 7.93 -0.79
C PRO A 8 -9.21 9.08 -1.00
N ASP A 9 -9.69 10.12 -1.67
CA ASP A 9 -8.96 11.37 -1.85
C ASP A 9 -8.42 11.94 -0.53
N ARG A 10 -7.25 12.57 -0.63
CA ARG A 10 -6.50 13.25 0.44
C ARG A 10 -6.21 12.37 1.64
N ARG A 11 -6.32 11.04 1.50
CA ARG A 11 -6.08 10.11 2.59
C ARG A 11 -4.61 10.18 3.02
N ARG A 12 -4.43 10.20 4.33
CA ARG A 12 -3.12 10.01 4.97
C ARG A 12 -3.14 8.73 5.78
N ARG A 13 -2.07 7.95 5.67
CA ARG A 13 -1.82 6.80 6.54
C ARG A 13 -0.50 7.03 7.26
N ARG A 14 -0.51 6.88 8.59
CA ARG A 14 0.71 6.93 9.39
C ARG A 14 1.65 5.79 8.97
N ARG A 15 2.94 5.97 9.27
CA ARG A 15 3.94 4.90 9.10
C ARG A 15 3.49 3.66 9.87
N GLY A 16 3.70 2.49 9.28
CA GLY A 16 3.42 1.21 9.92
C GLY A 16 4.47 0.17 9.57
N ARG A 17 4.26 -1.04 10.07
CA ARG A 17 5.00 -2.24 9.70
C ARG A 17 4.00 -3.30 9.24
N ALA A 18 4.38 -4.10 8.25
CA ALA A 18 3.58 -5.24 7.84
C ALA A 18 3.54 -6.26 8.99
N PRO A 19 2.35 -6.71 9.44
CA PRO A 19 2.25 -7.67 10.54
C PRO A 19 2.56 -9.11 10.10
N GLU A 20 2.29 -9.44 8.84
CA GLU A 20 2.45 -10.74 8.20
C GLU A 20 2.97 -10.52 6.77
N ASP A 21 3.34 -11.60 6.07
CA ASP A 21 3.71 -11.52 4.66
C ASP A 21 2.54 -10.96 3.85
N GLU A 22 2.80 -9.87 3.15
CA GLU A 22 1.79 -9.10 2.45
C GLU A 22 2.27 -8.65 1.08
N GLU A 23 1.53 -9.03 0.06
CA GLU A 23 1.72 -8.57 -1.31
C GLU A 23 0.69 -7.50 -1.65
N VAL A 24 1.11 -6.46 -2.37
CA VAL A 24 0.25 -5.34 -2.77
C VAL A 24 0.39 -5.05 -4.24
N TRP A 25 -0.72 -5.03 -4.95
CA TRP A 25 -0.82 -4.49 -6.30
C TRP A 25 -1.58 -3.17 -6.28
N ILE A 26 -1.09 -2.15 -6.99
CA ILE A 26 -1.89 -0.94 -7.26
C ILE A 26 -2.76 -1.23 -8.48
N LEU A 27 -4.08 -1.27 -8.28
CA LEU A 27 -5.04 -1.49 -9.36
C LEU A 27 -5.33 -0.19 -10.10
N GLU A 28 -5.51 0.91 -9.35
CA GLU A 28 -5.90 2.21 -9.87
C GLU A 28 -5.33 3.35 -9.02
N GLY A 29 -5.10 4.50 -9.64
CA GLY A 29 -4.66 5.72 -8.98
C GLY A 29 -3.20 5.69 -8.51
N GLU A 30 -2.91 6.44 -7.45
CA GLU A 30 -1.54 6.64 -6.96
C GLU A 30 -1.42 6.69 -5.44
N LEU A 31 -0.28 6.22 -4.93
CA LEU A 31 0.04 6.19 -3.51
C LEU A 31 1.47 6.65 -3.30
N LEU A 32 1.63 7.79 -2.63
CA LEU A 32 2.93 8.40 -2.34
C LEU A 32 3.47 7.84 -1.02
N ASP A 33 4.55 7.07 -1.08
CA ASP A 33 5.33 6.68 0.10
C ASP A 33 6.33 7.80 0.43
N LEU A 34 6.01 8.59 1.45
CA LEU A 34 6.85 9.69 1.88
C LEU A 34 8.16 9.21 2.53
N GLY A 35 8.17 8.00 3.10
CA GLY A 35 9.37 7.40 3.67
C GLY A 35 10.37 6.98 2.59
N LYS A 36 9.87 6.53 1.44
CA LYS A 36 10.68 6.16 0.27
C LYS A 36 10.87 7.30 -0.74
N ARG A 37 10.14 8.41 -0.59
CA ARG A 37 10.07 9.51 -1.57
C ARG A 37 9.71 9.00 -2.97
N GLN A 38 8.78 8.05 -3.04
CA GLN A 38 8.39 7.37 -4.26
C GLN A 38 6.87 7.35 -4.40
N THR A 39 6.39 7.55 -5.62
CA THR A 39 4.98 7.36 -5.99
C THR A 39 4.80 5.97 -6.59
N PHE A 40 3.85 5.20 -6.07
CA PHE A 40 3.39 3.94 -6.65
C PHE A 40 2.10 4.17 -7.43
N THR A 41 2.05 3.74 -8.68
CA THR A 41 0.91 3.93 -9.59
C THR A 41 0.34 2.60 -10.08
N ALA A 42 -0.82 2.65 -10.74
CA ALA A 42 -1.48 1.47 -11.31
C ALA A 42 -0.52 0.55 -12.08
N GLY A 43 -0.62 -0.75 -11.84
CA GLY A 43 0.25 -1.78 -12.40
C GLY A 43 1.50 -2.09 -11.57
N MET A 44 1.88 -1.23 -10.63
CA MET A 44 3.02 -1.50 -9.73
C MET A 44 2.68 -2.49 -8.63
N TYR A 45 3.70 -3.25 -8.23
CA TYR A 45 3.64 -4.30 -7.22
C TYR A 45 4.66 -4.04 -6.10
N ALA A 46 4.31 -4.45 -4.88
CA ALA A 46 5.22 -4.50 -3.76
C ALA A 46 5.00 -5.76 -2.92
N CYS A 47 6.09 -6.45 -2.59
CA CYS A 47 6.12 -7.46 -1.54
C CYS A 47 6.56 -6.82 -0.21
N ARG A 48 5.86 -7.13 0.87
CA ARG A 48 6.11 -6.63 2.22
C ARG A 48 6.24 -7.79 3.20
N PRO A 49 7.47 -8.28 3.45
CA PRO A 49 7.68 -9.31 4.48
C PRO A 49 7.33 -8.78 5.88
N PRO A 50 7.09 -9.69 6.86
CA PRO A 50 6.78 -9.32 8.22
C PRO A 50 7.79 -8.33 8.80
N GLY A 51 7.29 -7.31 9.49
CA GLY A 51 8.09 -6.26 10.11
C GLY A 51 8.59 -5.16 9.15
N MET A 52 8.41 -5.30 7.83
CA MET A 52 8.87 -4.30 6.85
C MET A 52 8.21 -2.92 7.10
N PRO A 53 9.01 -1.86 7.34
CA PRO A 53 8.50 -0.50 7.45
C PRO A 53 7.88 -0.01 6.14
N HIS A 54 6.72 0.62 6.23
CA HIS A 54 6.05 1.15 5.05
C HIS A 54 5.30 2.45 5.33
N GLY A 55 5.18 3.30 4.31
CA GLY A 55 4.67 4.66 4.46
C GLY A 55 5.58 5.53 5.33
N PRO A 56 5.08 6.68 5.84
CA PRO A 56 3.69 7.14 5.78
C PRO A 56 3.22 7.40 4.34
N TYR A 57 1.94 7.16 4.10
CA TYR A 57 1.35 7.33 2.78
C TYR A 57 0.52 8.60 2.67
N ARG A 58 0.61 9.25 1.51
CA ARG A 58 -0.35 10.24 1.03
C ARG A 58 -1.03 9.72 -0.24
N VAL A 59 -2.32 9.96 -0.35
CA VAL A 59 -3.12 9.65 -1.54
C VAL A 59 -3.80 10.96 -1.97
N PRO A 60 -3.25 11.72 -2.93
CA PRO A 60 -3.75 13.04 -3.32
C PRO A 60 -5.03 13.06 -4.16
N THR A 61 -5.47 11.91 -4.70
CA THR A 61 -6.64 11.79 -5.58
C THR A 61 -7.50 10.58 -5.23
N ALA A 62 -7.01 9.36 -5.43
CA ALA A 62 -7.57 8.09 -4.93
C ALA A 62 -6.57 6.97 -5.24
N CYS A 63 -6.67 5.85 -4.52
CA CYS A 63 -5.90 4.66 -4.85
C CYS A 63 -6.67 3.39 -4.49
N THR A 64 -6.71 2.44 -5.40
CA THR A 64 -7.25 1.10 -5.15
C THR A 64 -6.10 0.10 -5.18
N THR A 65 -5.97 -0.71 -4.13
CA THR A 65 -4.97 -1.77 -4.06
C THR A 65 -5.62 -3.13 -3.92
N LEU A 66 -4.95 -4.17 -4.42
CA LEU A 66 -5.20 -5.55 -4.04
C LEU A 66 -4.15 -5.93 -3.00
N GLU A 67 -4.57 -6.23 -1.78
CA GLU A 67 -3.70 -6.70 -0.69
C GLU A 67 -3.91 -8.21 -0.51
N ILE A 68 -2.85 -9.01 -0.67
CA ILE A 68 -2.87 -10.45 -0.40
C ILE A 68 -2.03 -10.69 0.85
N ARG A 69 -2.64 -11.33 1.85
CA ARG A 69 -1.97 -11.67 3.11
C ARG A 69 -1.92 -13.18 3.32
N TYR A 70 -0.76 -13.65 3.74
CA TYR A 70 -0.51 -15.04 4.08
C TYR A 70 -0.53 -15.20 5.60
N ARG A 71 -1.61 -15.79 6.10
CA ARG A 71 -1.67 -16.26 7.48
C ARG A 71 -1.03 -17.65 7.54
N LYS A 72 -0.21 -17.89 8.54
CA LYS A 72 0.05 -19.26 9.02
C LYS A 72 -1.16 -19.78 9.76
#